data_AF-M0C4K5-F1
#
_entry.id   AF-M0C4K5-F1
#
_cell.length_a   1.000
_cell.length_b   1.000
_cell.length_c   1.000
_cell.angle_alpha   90.00
_cell.angle_beta   90.00
_cell.angle_gamma   90.00
#
_symmetry.space_group_name_H-M   'P 1'
#
loop_
_entity.id
_entity.type
_entity.pdbx_description
1 polymer ?
#
loop_
_entity_poly.entity_id
_entity_poly.type
_entity_poly.pdbx_seq_one_letter_code
_entity_poly.pdbx_strand_id
1 'polypeptide(L)'
;MSSEDDGGISFAPPGEVDDWLAREASRRGESRDDVCRRLVTAAHAVATDDDIEPSDLDDLTAVQARIDAQRDEFMELLEDVRSRVVQVKRETDAKAPADHDHANYVGEDEFAAVREELETLEATVDDGFENFETVLESLVDETAALDDRTTALADAVLDLRDRRDAVAERERRRAAADRLKRAANRLGIRTAVCDACDAAVDLALLTEPACPHCSTVITDVAEKTSFFGSHTLVTGEPPALDGRVDDAPSSPASAEPTFDALEADPADRDRTERDGADREAEGNERADDSSASSTLDFDSEETIR
;
A
#
# COMPACT_ATOMS: atom_id res chain seq x y z
N MET A 1 -58.60 6.73 67.95
CA MET A 1 -59.40 7.92 68.31
C MET A 1 -59.17 8.17 69.80
N SER A 2 -58.05 8.81 70.10
CA SER A 2 -57.82 9.49 71.37
C SER A 2 -57.75 10.95 70.98
N SER A 3 -58.79 11.69 71.35
CA SER A 3 -58.84 13.14 71.25
C SER A 3 -57.73 13.66 72.15
N GLU A 4 -56.57 14.01 71.60
CA GLU A 4 -55.68 14.95 72.28
C GLU A 4 -56.49 16.22 72.44
N ASP A 5 -56.89 16.45 73.68
CA ASP A 5 -57.60 17.62 74.16
C ASP A 5 -56.65 18.82 73.98
N ASP A 6 -56.63 19.38 72.77
CA ASP A 6 -55.89 20.58 72.45
C ASP A 6 -56.60 21.73 73.15
N GLY A 7 -56.12 22.05 74.36
CA GLY A 7 -56.61 23.13 75.23
C GLY A 7 -56.42 24.49 74.56
N GLY A 8 -57.19 24.73 73.50
CA GLY A 8 -57.01 25.81 72.55
C GLY A 8 -57.30 27.16 73.19
N ILE A 9 -56.25 27.84 73.60
CA ILE A 9 -56.29 29.25 73.97
C ILE A 9 -56.28 30.05 72.67
N SER A 10 -57.44 30.55 72.26
CA SER A 10 -57.51 31.51 71.15
C SER A 10 -57.12 32.90 71.64
N PHE A 11 -55.97 33.38 71.17
CA PHE A 11 -55.54 34.76 71.33
C PHE A 11 -55.51 35.43 69.96
N ALA A 12 -56.18 36.58 69.84
CA ALA A 12 -56.10 37.41 68.64
C ALA A 12 -54.89 38.35 68.78
N PRO A 13 -53.78 38.12 68.07
CA PRO A 13 -52.67 39.06 68.09
C PRO A 13 -53.11 40.41 67.49
N PRO A 14 -52.40 41.51 67.83
CA PRO A 14 -52.61 42.79 67.17
C PRO A 14 -52.54 42.63 65.64
N GLY A 15 -53.39 43.35 64.89
CA GLY A 15 -53.54 43.15 63.44
C GLY A 15 -52.23 43.21 62.65
N GLU A 16 -51.30 44.07 63.05
CA GLU A 16 -49.96 44.17 62.41
C GLU A 16 -49.13 42.88 62.56
N VAL A 17 -49.24 42.21 63.72
CA VAL A 17 -48.55 40.94 63.98
C VAL A 17 -49.25 39.82 63.22
N ASP A 18 -50.58 39.86 63.13
CA ASP A 18 -51.35 38.88 62.36
C ASP A 18 -51.03 38.93 60.86
N ASP A 19 -50.99 40.14 60.30
CA ASP A 19 -50.60 40.39 58.91
C ASP A 19 -49.15 39.96 58.64
N TRP A 20 -48.26 40.13 59.61
CA TRP A 20 -46.89 39.64 59.51
C TRP A 20 -46.83 38.11 59.55
N LEU A 21 -47.56 37.45 60.45
CA LEU A 21 -47.62 35.99 60.55
C LEU A 21 -48.17 35.36 59.25
N ALA A 22 -49.22 35.94 58.67
CA ALA A 22 -49.78 35.48 57.40
C ALA A 22 -48.78 35.61 56.23
N ARG A 23 -48.03 36.71 56.18
CA ARG A 23 -46.96 36.91 55.18
C ARG A 23 -45.81 35.93 55.37
N GLU A 24 -45.37 35.73 56.61
CA GLU A 24 -44.27 34.83 56.94
C GLU A 24 -44.61 33.37 56.63
N ALA A 25 -45.83 32.93 56.97
CA ALA A 25 -46.37 31.62 56.63
C ALA A 25 -46.38 31.39 55.11
N SER A 26 -46.88 32.37 54.36
CA SER A 26 -46.86 32.33 52.89
C SER A 26 -45.45 32.25 52.32
N ARG A 27 -44.48 32.98 52.89
CA ARG A 27 -43.08 32.96 52.43
C ARG A 27 -42.41 31.60 52.62
N ARG A 28 -42.76 30.88 53.69
CA ARG A 28 -42.17 29.58 54.03
C ARG A 28 -42.96 28.38 53.50
N GLY A 29 -44.20 28.60 53.05
CA GLY A 29 -45.10 27.52 52.66
C GLY A 29 -45.61 26.70 53.86
N GLU A 30 -45.59 27.28 55.05
CA GLU A 30 -46.02 26.66 56.32
C GLU A 30 -47.41 27.17 56.72
N SER A 31 -48.14 26.45 57.57
CA SER A 31 -49.40 26.97 58.11
C SER A 31 -49.13 28.10 59.12
N ARG A 32 -50.09 29.01 59.28
CA ARG A 32 -49.99 30.10 60.26
C ARG A 32 -49.72 29.57 61.68
N ASP A 33 -50.37 28.47 62.05
CA ASP A 33 -50.20 27.86 63.37
C ASP A 33 -48.82 27.21 63.54
N ASP A 34 -48.21 26.70 62.46
CA ASP A 34 -46.84 26.16 62.52
C ASP A 34 -45.81 27.27 62.70
N VAL A 35 -45.98 28.41 62.01
CA VAL A 35 -45.12 29.59 62.21
C VAL A 35 -45.29 30.14 63.62
N CYS A 36 -46.53 30.26 64.11
CA CYS A 36 -46.80 30.66 65.49
C CYS A 36 -46.16 29.70 66.49
N ARG A 37 -46.36 28.39 66.32
CA ARG A 37 -45.80 27.36 67.21
C ARG A 37 -44.28 27.45 67.23
N ARG A 38 -43.64 27.55 66.07
CA ARG A 38 -42.18 27.68 65.97
C ARG A 38 -41.66 28.97 66.57
N LEU A 39 -42.37 30.10 66.40
CA LEU A 39 -42.01 31.37 67.05
C LEU A 39 -42.18 31.32 68.55
N VAL A 40 -43.26 30.72 69.05
CA VAL A 40 -43.47 30.55 70.49
C VAL A 40 -42.45 29.57 71.05
N THR A 41 -42.13 28.48 70.36
CA THR A 41 -41.05 27.56 70.73
C THR A 41 -39.70 28.26 70.72
N ALA A 42 -39.37 29.05 69.70
CA ALA A 42 -38.12 29.80 69.64
C ALA A 42 -38.06 30.91 70.71
N ALA A 43 -39.16 31.63 70.92
CA ALA A 43 -39.25 32.66 71.96
C ALA A 43 -39.21 32.05 73.37
N HIS A 44 -39.81 30.87 73.56
CA HIS A 44 -39.71 30.08 74.78
C HIS A 44 -38.26 29.62 74.97
N ALA A 45 -37.64 28.99 73.99
CA ALA A 45 -36.24 28.58 73.99
C ALA A 45 -35.28 29.72 74.36
N VAL A 46 -35.48 30.91 73.77
CA VAL A 46 -34.71 32.12 74.09
C VAL A 46 -35.02 32.66 75.48
N ALA A 47 -36.27 32.55 75.96
CA ALA A 47 -36.68 33.05 77.27
C ALA A 47 -36.31 32.11 78.42
N THR A 48 -36.21 30.80 78.17
CA THR A 48 -35.85 29.78 79.17
C THR A 48 -34.41 29.32 79.08
N ASP A 49 -33.64 29.77 78.08
CA ASP A 49 -32.23 29.39 77.88
C ASP A 49 -32.01 27.87 77.75
N ASP A 50 -33.08 27.13 77.40
CA ASP A 50 -33.15 25.66 77.55
C ASP A 50 -33.01 24.91 76.21
N ASP A 51 -32.91 25.60 75.06
CA ASP A 51 -32.88 24.96 73.73
C ASP A 51 -31.91 25.62 72.73
N ILE A 52 -31.19 26.68 73.12
CA ILE A 52 -29.94 27.07 72.46
C ILE A 52 -28.86 26.50 73.36
N GLU A 53 -28.45 25.27 73.09
CA GLU A 53 -27.30 24.72 73.81
C GLU A 53 -26.13 25.71 73.62
N PRO A 54 -25.37 26.06 74.67
CA PRO A 54 -24.21 26.92 74.54
C PRO A 54 -23.26 26.48 73.41
N SER A 55 -23.25 25.18 73.09
CA SER A 55 -22.51 24.62 71.96
C SER A 55 -22.90 25.19 70.59
N ASP A 56 -24.17 25.56 70.34
CA ASP A 56 -24.60 26.08 69.04
C ASP A 56 -24.13 27.52 68.80
N LEU A 57 -24.04 28.32 69.87
CA LEU A 57 -23.44 29.67 69.81
C LEU A 57 -21.91 29.61 69.71
N ASP A 58 -21.29 28.65 70.40
CA ASP A 58 -19.87 28.38 70.29
C ASP A 58 -19.51 27.88 68.88
N ASP A 59 -20.35 27.04 68.27
CA ASP A 59 -20.19 26.54 66.91
C ASP A 59 -20.33 27.66 65.86
N LEU A 60 -21.32 28.55 66.00
CA LEU A 60 -21.44 29.73 65.13
C LEU A 60 -20.24 30.67 65.27
N THR A 61 -19.74 30.86 66.50
CA THR A 61 -18.55 31.67 66.76
C THR A 61 -17.30 31.03 66.14
N ALA A 62 -17.17 29.70 66.22
CA ALA A 62 -16.09 28.94 65.59
C ALA A 62 -16.18 28.97 64.04
N VAL A 63 -17.39 28.88 63.47
CA VAL A 63 -17.62 29.05 62.03
C VAL A 63 -17.25 30.45 61.59
N GLN A 64 -17.64 31.48 62.34
CA GLN A 64 -17.31 32.86 62.03
C GLN A 64 -15.79 33.09 62.08
N ALA A 65 -15.12 32.61 63.13
CA ALA A 65 -13.67 32.67 63.25
C ALA A 65 -12.96 31.94 62.09
N ARG A 66 -13.48 30.79 61.65
CA ARG A 66 -12.97 30.07 60.48
C ARG A 66 -13.20 30.85 59.18
N ILE A 67 -14.36 31.45 58.99
CA ILE A 67 -14.65 32.28 57.82
C ILE A 67 -13.71 33.48 57.77
N ASP A 68 -13.47 34.13 58.90
CA ASP A 68 -12.57 35.27 58.99
C ASP A 68 -11.12 34.85 58.73
N ALA A 69 -10.67 33.72 59.31
CA ALA A 69 -9.36 33.15 59.01
C ALA A 69 -9.20 32.78 57.52
N GLN A 70 -10.21 32.16 56.90
CA GLN A 70 -10.19 31.84 55.46
C GLN A 70 -10.19 33.08 54.58
N ARG A 71 -10.89 34.15 55.01
CA ARG A 71 -10.89 35.43 54.32
C ARG A 71 -9.51 36.08 54.37
N ASP A 72 -8.87 36.06 55.53
CA ASP A 72 -7.53 36.58 55.71
C ASP A 72 -6.52 35.80 54.84
N GLU A 73 -6.57 34.46 54.87
CA GLU A 73 -5.75 33.60 54.01
C GLU A 73 -5.99 33.88 52.51
N PHE A 74 -7.25 34.03 52.09
CA PHE A 74 -7.57 34.35 50.70
C PHE A 74 -7.04 35.73 50.28
N MET A 75 -7.11 36.72 51.16
CA MET A 75 -6.56 38.06 50.92
C MET A 75 -5.03 38.02 50.80
N GLU A 76 -4.36 37.22 51.61
CA GLU A 76 -2.91 37.00 51.51
C GLU A 76 -2.52 36.31 50.19
N LEU A 77 -3.25 35.26 49.79
CA LEU A 77 -3.01 34.56 48.52
C LEU A 77 -3.26 35.47 47.31
N LEU A 78 -4.32 36.30 47.35
CA LEU A 78 -4.56 37.30 46.30
C LEU A 78 -3.42 38.30 46.20
N GLU A 79 -2.88 38.74 47.34
CA GLU A 79 -1.74 39.64 47.37
C GLU A 79 -0.47 38.98 46.80
N ASP A 80 -0.21 37.70 47.14
CA ASP A 80 0.91 36.94 46.58
C ASP A 80 0.79 36.77 45.06
N VAL A 81 -0.38 36.36 44.56
CA VAL A 81 -0.64 36.23 43.13
C VAL A 81 -0.47 37.58 42.43
N ARG A 82 -0.98 38.67 43.00
CA ARG A 82 -0.80 40.02 42.46
C ARG A 82 0.68 40.38 42.37
N SER A 83 1.44 40.14 43.44
CA SER A 83 2.88 40.37 43.48
C SER A 83 3.59 39.56 42.39
N ARG A 84 3.27 38.27 42.25
CA ARG A 84 3.82 37.37 41.24
C ARG A 84 3.50 37.83 39.82
N VAL A 85 2.26 38.21 39.53
CA VAL A 85 1.86 38.68 38.19
C VAL A 85 2.58 39.98 37.84
N VAL A 86 2.69 40.92 38.80
CA VAL A 86 3.45 42.15 38.60
C VAL A 86 4.93 41.85 38.37
N GLN A 87 5.50 40.90 39.11
CA GLN A 87 6.87 40.44 38.89
C GLN A 87 7.06 39.85 37.50
N VAL A 88 6.23 38.87 37.10
CA VAL A 88 6.29 38.24 35.77
C VAL A 88 6.13 39.29 34.67
N LYS A 89 5.17 40.21 34.80
CA LYS A 89 5.00 41.31 33.84
C LYS A 89 6.25 42.17 33.74
N ARG A 90 6.84 42.56 34.88
CA ARG A 90 8.09 43.34 34.89
C ARG A 90 9.26 42.56 34.27
N GLU A 91 9.39 41.27 34.56
CA GLU A 91 10.42 40.41 33.98
C GLU A 91 10.23 40.22 32.48
N THR A 92 9.00 40.01 32.03
CA THR A 92 8.65 39.87 30.61
C THR A 92 8.88 41.18 29.87
N ASP A 93 8.41 42.32 30.40
CA ASP A 93 8.66 43.64 29.81
C ASP A 93 10.16 43.99 29.75
N ALA A 94 10.93 43.56 30.76
CA ALA A 94 12.39 43.75 30.77
C ALA A 94 13.08 42.86 29.73
N LYS A 95 12.56 41.66 29.47
CA LYS A 95 13.08 40.74 28.45
C LYS A 95 12.67 41.16 27.04
N ALA A 96 11.48 41.71 26.89
CA ALA A 96 10.90 42.11 25.62
C ALA A 96 10.11 43.41 25.83
N PRO A 97 10.75 44.58 25.61
CA PRO A 97 10.05 45.85 25.60
C PRO A 97 8.83 45.81 24.67
N ALA A 98 7.80 46.61 24.98
CA ALA A 98 6.60 46.69 24.15
C ALA A 98 6.90 47.06 22.69
N ASP A 99 7.97 47.83 22.47
CA ASP A 99 8.43 48.26 21.16
C ASP A 99 9.63 47.44 20.65
N HIS A 100 9.89 46.24 21.21
CA HIS A 100 10.96 45.41 20.68
C HIS A 100 10.59 44.94 19.27
N ASP A 101 11.47 45.24 18.33
CA ASP A 101 11.29 44.83 16.96
C ASP A 101 11.84 43.41 16.81
N HIS A 102 11.05 42.51 16.23
CA HIS A 102 11.45 41.13 16.02
C HIS A 102 12.36 41.03 14.80
N ALA A 103 13.61 41.45 14.95
CA ALA A 103 14.64 41.43 13.91
C ALA A 103 15.07 40.01 13.44
N ASN A 104 14.44 38.95 13.98
CA ASN A 104 14.79 37.55 13.72
C ASN A 104 13.76 36.80 12.87
N TYR A 105 12.74 37.47 12.35
CA TYR A 105 12.01 36.89 11.23
C TYR A 105 12.91 37.02 10.01
N VAL A 106 13.15 35.89 9.32
CA VAL A 106 13.62 35.82 7.94
C VAL A 106 13.00 37.01 7.21
N GLY A 107 13.83 37.93 6.72
CA GLY A 107 13.34 39.17 6.14
C GLY A 107 12.35 38.87 5.02
N GLU A 108 11.41 39.77 4.72
CA GLU A 108 10.49 39.58 3.59
C GLU A 108 11.26 39.26 2.29
N ASP A 109 12.45 39.84 2.15
CA ASP A 109 13.40 39.59 1.06
C ASP A 109 13.95 38.15 1.06
N GLU A 110 14.28 37.59 2.22
CA GLU A 110 14.79 36.22 2.34
C GLU A 110 13.64 35.21 2.10
N PHE A 111 12.43 35.49 2.56
CA PHE A 111 11.25 34.71 2.20
C PHE A 111 10.91 34.81 0.70
N ALA A 112 11.10 35.98 0.09
CA ALA A 112 10.92 36.14 -1.34
C ALA A 112 11.94 35.31 -2.12
N ALA A 113 13.21 35.31 -1.69
CA ALA A 113 14.26 34.50 -2.30
C ALA A 113 13.96 32.99 -2.21
N VAL A 114 13.50 32.49 -1.06
CA VAL A 114 13.12 31.08 -0.90
C VAL A 114 11.94 30.70 -1.80
N ARG A 115 10.96 31.61 -2.01
CA ARG A 115 9.86 31.34 -2.94
C ARG A 115 10.33 31.29 -4.39
N GLU A 116 11.21 32.19 -4.80
CA GLU A 116 11.79 32.18 -6.14
C GLU A 116 12.64 30.91 -6.37
N GLU A 117 13.39 30.47 -5.36
CA GLU A 117 14.13 29.21 -5.41
C GLU A 117 13.19 28.01 -5.52
N LEU A 118 12.07 28.02 -4.77
CA LEU A 118 11.06 26.98 -4.86
C LEU A 118 10.40 26.94 -6.25
N GLU A 119 10.01 28.09 -6.81
CA GLU A 119 9.44 28.19 -8.16
C GLU A 119 10.43 27.69 -9.22
N THR A 120 11.72 28.01 -9.06
CA THR A 120 12.78 27.53 -9.95
C THR A 120 12.97 26.01 -9.82
N LEU A 121 12.91 25.49 -8.61
CA LEU A 121 13.02 24.05 -8.34
C LEU A 121 11.82 23.30 -8.92
N GLU A 122 10.61 23.80 -8.72
CA GLU A 122 9.37 23.25 -9.29
C GLU A 122 9.48 23.20 -10.82
N ALA A 123 9.86 24.30 -11.47
CA ALA A 123 10.08 24.33 -12.92
C ALA A 123 11.14 23.33 -13.38
N THR A 124 12.27 23.22 -12.66
CA THR A 124 13.34 22.27 -13.00
C THR A 124 12.87 20.82 -12.86
N VAL A 125 12.05 20.53 -11.86
CA VAL A 125 11.49 19.20 -11.63
C VAL A 125 10.48 18.85 -12.72
N ASP A 126 9.56 19.76 -13.04
CA ASP A 126 8.56 19.59 -14.10
C ASP A 126 9.23 19.38 -15.47
N ASP A 127 10.19 20.25 -15.84
CA ASP A 127 10.98 20.10 -17.06
C ASP A 127 11.73 18.75 -17.09
N GLY A 128 12.23 18.32 -15.93
CA GLY A 128 12.88 17.02 -15.77
C GLY A 128 11.92 15.86 -16.05
N PHE A 129 10.71 15.91 -15.50
CA PHE A 129 9.68 14.89 -15.74
C PHE A 129 9.23 14.85 -17.20
N GLU A 130 8.99 16.00 -17.83
CA GLU A 130 8.64 16.06 -19.27
C GLU A 130 9.73 15.44 -20.15
N ASN A 131 11.00 15.71 -19.82
CA ASN A 131 12.12 15.08 -20.52
C ASN A 131 12.17 13.56 -20.28
N PHE A 132 11.94 13.09 -19.06
CA PHE A 132 11.89 11.65 -18.78
C PHE A 132 10.73 10.97 -19.51
N GLU A 133 9.54 11.57 -19.52
CA GLU A 133 8.39 11.06 -20.27
C GLU A 133 8.71 10.93 -21.75
N THR A 134 9.32 11.97 -22.35
CA THR A 134 9.76 11.95 -23.75
C THR A 134 10.75 10.80 -24.02
N VAL A 135 11.73 10.61 -23.13
CA VAL A 135 12.71 9.52 -23.26
C VAL A 135 12.05 8.15 -23.11
N LEU A 136 11.15 7.99 -22.14
CA LEU A 136 10.46 6.73 -21.90
C LEU A 136 9.53 6.38 -23.06
N GLU A 137 8.79 7.34 -23.61
CA GLU A 137 7.97 7.15 -24.81
C GLU A 137 8.83 6.70 -25.98
N SER A 138 9.96 7.37 -26.24
CA SER A 138 10.89 6.97 -27.29
C SER A 138 11.45 5.56 -27.09
N LEU A 139 11.75 5.15 -25.86
CA LEU A 139 12.25 3.80 -25.57
C LEU A 139 11.17 2.73 -25.76
N VAL A 140 9.93 3.03 -25.38
CA VAL A 140 8.78 2.13 -25.60
C VAL A 140 8.53 1.96 -27.09
N ASP A 141 8.53 3.04 -27.86
CA ASP A 141 8.35 3.00 -29.32
C ASP A 141 9.48 2.23 -30.02
N GLU A 142 10.74 2.45 -29.64
CA GLU A 142 11.88 1.71 -30.19
C GLU A 142 11.78 0.21 -29.85
N THR A 143 11.32 -0.13 -28.64
CA THR A 143 11.14 -1.51 -28.20
C THR A 143 10.02 -2.19 -28.99
N ALA A 144 8.89 -1.52 -29.18
CA ALA A 144 7.80 -2.03 -30.01
C ALA A 144 8.25 -2.24 -31.46
N ALA A 145 9.01 -1.30 -32.02
CA ALA A 145 9.57 -1.42 -33.36
C ALA A 145 10.58 -2.59 -33.47
N LEU A 146 11.33 -2.87 -32.41
CA LEU A 146 12.23 -4.02 -32.36
C LEU A 146 11.45 -5.34 -32.30
N ASP A 147 10.41 -5.41 -31.49
CA ASP A 147 9.52 -6.58 -31.39
C ASP A 147 8.92 -6.93 -32.76
N ASP A 148 8.36 -5.94 -33.45
CA ASP A 148 7.83 -6.08 -34.81
C ASP A 148 8.88 -6.63 -35.79
N ARG A 149 10.11 -6.10 -35.74
CA ARG A 149 11.22 -6.57 -36.60
C ARG A 149 11.64 -7.99 -36.26
N THR A 150 11.65 -8.38 -34.98
CA THR A 150 12.01 -9.73 -34.57
C THR A 150 10.95 -10.75 -34.98
N THR A 151 9.67 -10.39 -34.86
CA THR A 151 8.55 -11.20 -35.35
C THR A 151 8.63 -11.37 -36.88
N ALA A 152 8.85 -10.28 -37.62
CA ALA A 152 9.03 -10.35 -39.07
C ALA A 152 10.24 -11.21 -39.48
N LEU A 153 11.34 -11.17 -38.72
CA LEU A 153 12.51 -12.01 -38.97
C LEU A 153 12.20 -13.49 -38.68
N ALA A 154 11.49 -13.78 -37.59
CA ALA A 154 11.08 -15.14 -37.25
C ALA A 154 10.21 -15.74 -38.37
N ASP A 155 9.23 -14.97 -38.85
CA ASP A 155 8.36 -15.38 -39.96
C ASP A 155 9.15 -15.61 -41.25
N ALA A 156 10.11 -14.71 -41.57
CA ALA A 156 10.97 -14.89 -42.74
C ALA A 156 11.85 -16.15 -42.65
N VAL A 157 12.32 -16.50 -41.45
CA VAL A 157 13.10 -17.73 -41.21
C VAL A 157 12.22 -18.96 -41.35
N LEU A 158 10.97 -18.93 -40.86
CA LEU A 158 10.01 -20.01 -41.04
C LEU A 158 9.65 -20.21 -42.51
N ASP A 159 9.37 -19.15 -43.27
CA ASP A 159 9.11 -19.22 -44.71
C ASP A 159 10.30 -19.83 -45.47
N LEU A 160 11.54 -19.41 -45.14
CA LEU A 160 12.74 -19.97 -45.73
C LEU A 160 12.87 -21.47 -45.44
N ARG A 161 12.58 -21.89 -44.21
CA ARG A 161 12.60 -23.30 -43.80
C ARG A 161 11.57 -24.11 -44.58
N ASP A 162 10.34 -23.63 -44.66
CA ASP A 162 9.26 -24.30 -45.40
C ASP A 162 9.60 -24.42 -46.89
N ARG A 163 10.15 -23.36 -47.47
CA ARG A 163 10.60 -23.36 -48.87
C ARG A 163 11.73 -24.37 -49.08
N ARG A 164 12.69 -24.43 -48.17
CA ARG A 164 13.80 -25.40 -48.22
C ARG A 164 13.27 -26.82 -48.10
N ASP A 165 12.35 -27.09 -47.18
CA ASP A 165 11.79 -28.42 -46.98
C ASP A 165 10.94 -28.87 -48.17
N ALA A 166 10.20 -27.95 -48.79
CA ALA A 166 9.45 -28.22 -50.02
C ALA A 166 10.38 -28.52 -51.22
N VAL A 167 11.53 -27.85 -51.32
CA VAL A 167 12.55 -28.18 -52.35
C VAL A 167 13.15 -29.55 -52.06
N ALA A 168 13.57 -29.81 -50.82
CA ALA A 168 14.15 -31.09 -50.42
C ALA A 168 13.18 -32.26 -50.66
N GLU A 169 11.88 -32.07 -50.40
CA GLU A 169 10.87 -33.08 -50.66
C GLU A 169 10.68 -33.36 -52.15
N ARG A 170 10.66 -32.31 -53.00
CA ARG A 170 10.64 -32.47 -54.46
C ARG A 170 11.85 -33.26 -54.96
N GLU A 171 13.03 -32.97 -54.42
CA GLU A 171 14.26 -33.71 -54.73
C GLU A 171 14.18 -35.18 -54.29
N ARG A 172 13.68 -35.45 -53.08
CA ARG A 172 13.47 -36.82 -52.57
C ARG A 172 12.54 -37.63 -53.48
N ARG A 173 11.41 -37.03 -53.91
CA ARG A 173 10.45 -37.68 -54.83
C ARG A 173 11.09 -37.98 -56.18
N ARG A 174 11.81 -37.01 -56.77
CA ARG A 174 12.53 -37.21 -58.03
C ARG A 174 13.58 -38.31 -57.91
N ALA A 175 14.37 -38.29 -56.84
CA ALA A 175 15.38 -39.30 -56.58
C ALA A 175 14.76 -40.70 -56.40
N ALA A 176 13.59 -40.81 -55.77
CA ALA A 176 12.85 -42.07 -55.65
C ALA A 176 12.38 -42.59 -57.02
N ALA A 177 11.80 -41.73 -57.86
CA ALA A 177 11.43 -42.09 -59.23
C ALA A 177 12.65 -42.56 -60.04
N ASP A 178 13.78 -41.85 -59.94
CA ASP A 178 15.02 -42.23 -60.62
C ASP A 178 15.61 -43.56 -60.10
N ARG A 179 15.42 -43.88 -58.81
CA ARG A 179 15.80 -45.19 -58.25
C ARG A 179 14.94 -46.31 -58.85
N LEU A 180 13.63 -46.12 -58.95
CA LEU A 180 12.71 -47.09 -59.58
C LEU A 180 13.08 -47.32 -61.05
N LYS A 181 13.34 -46.25 -61.81
CA LYS A 181 13.82 -46.34 -63.20
C LYS A 181 15.11 -47.14 -63.34
N ARG A 182 16.08 -46.87 -62.46
CA ARG A 182 17.36 -47.61 -62.44
C ARG A 182 17.17 -49.07 -62.05
N ALA A 183 16.29 -49.38 -61.09
CA ALA A 183 15.96 -50.75 -60.72
C ALA A 183 15.32 -51.51 -61.89
N ALA A 184 14.30 -50.92 -62.52
CA ALA A 184 13.66 -51.45 -63.71
C ALA A 184 14.66 -51.71 -64.85
N ASN A 185 15.56 -50.75 -65.12
CA ASN A 185 16.58 -50.90 -66.15
C ASN A 185 17.54 -52.07 -65.85
N ARG A 186 17.98 -52.25 -64.59
CA ARG A 186 18.83 -53.38 -64.19
C ARG A 186 18.15 -54.73 -64.38
N LEU A 187 16.84 -54.81 -64.15
CA LEU A 187 16.03 -56.03 -64.31
C LEU A 187 15.53 -56.22 -65.76
N GLY A 188 15.84 -55.29 -66.68
CA GLY A 188 15.38 -55.33 -68.08
C GLY A 188 13.87 -55.10 -68.25
N ILE A 189 13.22 -54.46 -67.26
CA ILE A 189 11.77 -54.25 -67.23
C ILE A 189 11.44 -52.87 -67.81
N ARG A 190 10.62 -52.85 -68.87
CA ARG A 190 10.07 -51.61 -69.46
C ARG A 190 8.68 -51.26 -68.97
N THR A 191 7.85 -52.28 -68.74
CA THR A 191 6.45 -52.13 -68.36
C THR A 191 6.15 -53.10 -67.23
N ALA A 192 5.50 -52.60 -66.17
CA ALA A 192 5.06 -53.39 -65.03
C ALA A 192 3.61 -53.01 -64.66
N VAL A 193 2.91 -53.93 -64.01
CA VAL A 193 1.53 -53.77 -63.56
C VAL A 193 1.53 -53.27 -62.11
N CYS A 194 0.72 -52.26 -61.81
CA CYS A 194 0.57 -51.76 -60.45
C CYS A 194 -0.12 -52.79 -59.56
N ASP A 195 0.48 -53.12 -58.41
CA ASP A 195 -0.10 -54.08 -57.44
C ASP A 195 -1.42 -53.59 -56.82
N ALA A 196 -1.64 -52.27 -56.77
CA ALA A 196 -2.84 -51.69 -56.17
C ALA A 196 -4.06 -51.58 -57.12
N CYS A 197 -3.85 -51.44 -58.43
CA CYS A 197 -4.93 -51.14 -59.38
C CYS A 197 -4.85 -51.90 -60.71
N ASP A 198 -3.88 -52.80 -60.85
CA ASP A 198 -3.65 -53.65 -62.03
C ASP A 198 -3.42 -52.91 -63.36
N ALA A 199 -3.22 -51.59 -63.33
CA ALA A 199 -2.91 -50.80 -64.52
C ALA A 199 -1.45 -51.01 -64.97
N ALA A 200 -1.23 -51.15 -66.28
CA ALA A 200 0.10 -51.24 -66.88
C ALA A 200 0.77 -49.86 -66.97
N VAL A 201 1.98 -49.75 -66.44
CA VAL A 201 2.74 -48.49 -66.37
C VAL A 201 4.09 -48.66 -67.08
N ASP A 202 4.44 -47.68 -67.93
CA ASP A 202 5.78 -47.56 -68.49
C ASP A 202 6.72 -46.89 -67.48
N LEU A 203 7.72 -47.65 -67.02
CA LEU A 203 8.66 -47.21 -65.99
C LEU A 203 9.53 -46.04 -66.46
N ALA A 204 9.84 -45.92 -67.75
CA ALA A 204 10.69 -44.85 -68.27
C ALA A 204 10.01 -43.47 -68.16
N LEU A 205 8.68 -43.44 -68.21
CA LEU A 205 7.86 -42.23 -68.18
C LEU A 205 7.51 -41.73 -66.76
N LEU A 206 7.90 -42.46 -65.70
CA LEU A 206 7.62 -42.05 -64.33
C LEU A 206 8.30 -40.72 -63.97
N THR A 207 7.53 -39.70 -63.61
CA THR A 207 8.07 -38.42 -63.10
C THR A 207 8.07 -38.35 -61.58
N GLU A 208 7.27 -39.19 -60.93
CA GLU A 208 7.06 -39.27 -59.49
C GLU A 208 7.10 -40.74 -59.04
N PRO A 209 7.39 -41.03 -57.76
CA PRO A 209 7.43 -42.39 -57.23
C PRO A 209 6.01 -42.91 -56.90
N ALA A 210 5.05 -42.68 -57.79
CA ALA A 210 3.66 -43.05 -57.60
C ALA A 210 3.04 -43.55 -58.90
N CYS A 211 2.04 -44.42 -58.80
CA CYS A 211 1.32 -44.91 -59.97
C CYS A 211 0.53 -43.77 -60.63
N PRO A 212 0.66 -43.54 -61.96
CA PRO A 212 -0.06 -42.48 -62.67
C PRO A 212 -1.59 -42.71 -62.75
N HIS A 213 -2.07 -43.91 -62.42
CA HIS A 213 -3.49 -44.26 -62.50
C HIS A 213 -4.22 -44.19 -61.15
N CYS A 214 -3.58 -44.58 -60.06
CA CYS A 214 -4.20 -44.63 -58.73
C CYS A 214 -3.44 -43.83 -57.66
N SER A 215 -2.36 -43.12 -58.02
CA SER A 215 -1.52 -42.29 -57.14
C SER A 215 -0.86 -43.01 -55.95
N THR A 216 -0.94 -44.33 -55.88
CA THR A 216 -0.31 -45.11 -54.80
C THR A 216 1.21 -45.06 -54.94
N VAL A 217 1.92 -44.82 -53.84
CA VAL A 217 3.38 -44.77 -53.80
C VAL A 217 3.97 -46.12 -54.18
N ILE A 218 4.95 -46.08 -55.07
CA ILE A 218 5.70 -47.25 -55.55
C ILE A 218 7.02 -47.30 -54.78
N THR A 219 7.27 -48.41 -54.11
CA THR A 219 8.48 -48.61 -53.30
C THR A 219 9.53 -49.43 -54.03
N ASP A 220 9.12 -50.39 -54.88
CA ASP A 220 10.04 -51.26 -55.61
C ASP A 220 9.46 -51.83 -56.91
N VAL A 221 10.31 -52.48 -57.70
CA VAL A 221 9.94 -53.18 -58.94
C VAL A 221 10.28 -54.67 -58.81
N ALA A 222 9.27 -55.53 -58.90
CA ALA A 222 9.43 -56.98 -58.78
C ALA A 222 9.40 -57.68 -60.15
N GLU A 223 10.28 -58.66 -60.34
CA GLU A 223 10.25 -59.54 -61.50
C GLU A 223 9.05 -60.49 -61.48
N LYS A 224 8.62 -60.94 -62.66
CA LYS A 224 7.56 -61.94 -62.77
C LYS A 224 7.99 -63.25 -62.10
N THR A 225 7.12 -63.83 -61.28
CA THR A 225 7.39 -65.10 -60.56
C THR A 225 6.97 -66.34 -61.34
N SER A 226 6.28 -66.20 -62.49
CA SER A 226 5.73 -67.30 -63.29
C SER A 226 5.90 -67.08 -64.81
N PHE A 227 5.94 -68.18 -65.59
CA PHE A 227 6.19 -68.21 -67.05
C PHE A 227 5.19 -67.36 -67.87
N PHE A 228 3.98 -67.11 -67.36
CA PHE A 228 2.95 -66.27 -67.99
C PHE A 228 2.66 -64.95 -67.25
N GLY A 229 3.41 -64.61 -66.19
CA GLY A 229 3.14 -63.43 -65.36
C GLY A 229 3.72 -62.11 -65.92
N SER A 230 3.09 -60.99 -65.56
CA SER A 230 3.64 -59.64 -65.74
C SER A 230 4.60 -59.26 -64.60
N HIS A 231 5.52 -58.34 -64.85
CA HIS A 231 6.29 -57.68 -63.79
C HIS A 231 5.35 -56.80 -62.94
N THR A 232 5.66 -56.61 -61.66
CA THR A 232 4.77 -55.91 -60.72
C THR A 232 5.47 -54.71 -60.08
N LEU A 233 4.78 -53.58 -59.97
CA LEU A 233 5.19 -52.43 -59.16
C LEU A 233 4.70 -52.66 -57.73
N VAL A 234 5.65 -52.81 -56.81
CA VAL A 234 5.32 -52.97 -55.39
C VAL A 234 4.88 -51.62 -54.86
N THR A 235 3.63 -51.56 -54.38
CA THR A 235 3.06 -50.36 -53.79
C THR A 235 3.00 -50.48 -52.26
N GLY A 236 3.25 -49.39 -51.56
CA GLY A 236 3.17 -49.36 -50.10
C GLY A 236 3.72 -48.06 -49.53
N GLU A 237 3.51 -47.87 -48.21
CA GLU A 237 4.20 -46.82 -47.48
C GLU A 237 5.70 -47.15 -47.51
N PRO A 238 6.60 -46.23 -47.94
CA PRO A 238 8.03 -46.45 -47.77
C PRO A 238 8.28 -46.71 -46.27
N PRO A 239 9.09 -47.71 -45.90
CA PRO A 239 9.38 -47.97 -44.50
C PRO A 239 9.89 -46.66 -43.89
N ALA A 240 9.29 -46.25 -42.76
CA ALA A 240 9.77 -45.09 -42.02
C ALA A 240 11.25 -45.33 -41.74
N LEU A 241 12.12 -44.61 -42.45
CA LEU A 241 13.52 -44.56 -42.09
C LEU A 241 13.53 -43.78 -40.79
N ASP A 242 13.56 -44.49 -39.67
CA ASP A 242 13.87 -43.94 -38.34
C ASP A 242 15.28 -43.38 -38.40
N GLY A 243 15.40 -42.19 -38.99
CA GLY A 243 16.55 -41.32 -38.84
C GLY A 243 16.56 -40.84 -37.41
N ARG A 244 17.03 -41.70 -36.51
CA ARG A 244 17.48 -41.31 -35.18
C ARG A 244 18.60 -40.29 -35.38
N VAL A 245 18.24 -39.01 -35.42
CA VAL A 245 19.11 -38.00 -34.85
C VAL A 245 19.07 -38.28 -33.36
N ASP A 246 20.16 -38.75 -32.79
CA ASP A 246 20.31 -38.74 -31.34
C ASP A 246 20.21 -37.28 -30.92
N ASP A 247 19.01 -36.89 -30.46
CA ASP A 247 18.82 -35.62 -29.77
C ASP A 247 19.85 -35.56 -28.65
N ALA A 248 20.62 -34.47 -28.66
CA ALA A 248 21.40 -34.04 -27.52
C ALA A 248 20.57 -34.20 -26.24
N PRO A 249 21.20 -34.58 -25.10
CA PRO A 249 20.46 -34.90 -23.88
C PRO A 249 19.48 -33.78 -23.57
N SER A 250 18.22 -34.20 -23.45
CA SER A 250 17.06 -33.39 -23.16
C SER A 250 17.42 -32.29 -22.17
N SER A 251 17.28 -31.04 -22.60
CA SER A 251 17.14 -29.92 -21.68
C SER A 251 16.02 -30.32 -20.70
N PRO A 252 16.26 -30.31 -19.38
CA PRO A 252 15.25 -30.71 -18.43
C PRO A 252 14.03 -29.83 -18.61
N ALA A 253 12.87 -30.49 -18.56
CA ALA A 253 11.56 -29.91 -18.65
C ALA A 253 11.49 -28.58 -17.91
N SER A 254 10.92 -27.60 -18.62
CA SER A 254 10.22 -26.42 -18.10
C SER A 254 10.15 -26.38 -16.58
N ALA A 255 11.11 -25.65 -15.99
CA ALA A 255 10.83 -24.96 -14.75
C ALA A 255 9.57 -24.11 -14.99
N GLU A 256 8.66 -24.16 -14.03
CA GLU A 256 7.47 -23.32 -13.96
C GLU A 256 7.82 -21.87 -14.30
N PRO A 257 6.90 -21.09 -14.90
CA PRO A 257 7.14 -19.68 -15.13
C PRO A 257 7.34 -18.98 -13.78
N THR A 258 8.58 -18.70 -13.41
CA THR A 258 8.96 -17.82 -12.30
C THR A 258 8.69 -16.37 -12.71
N PHE A 259 7.43 -16.06 -12.99
CA PHE A 259 6.94 -14.69 -13.23
C PHE A 259 5.64 -14.41 -12.45
N ASP A 260 5.33 -15.19 -11.41
CA ASP A 260 4.24 -14.92 -10.45
C ASP A 260 4.74 -14.36 -9.10
N ALA A 261 6.01 -13.90 -9.03
CA ALA A 261 6.62 -13.41 -7.80
C ALA A 261 6.92 -11.90 -7.78
N LEU A 262 6.31 -11.11 -8.67
CA LEU A 262 6.49 -9.65 -8.73
C LEU A 262 5.21 -8.82 -8.54
N GLU A 263 4.06 -9.45 -8.26
CA GLU A 263 2.83 -8.74 -7.87
C GLU A 263 2.49 -8.98 -6.38
N ALA A 264 3.44 -8.71 -5.49
CA ALA A 264 3.14 -8.52 -4.08
C ALA A 264 3.19 -7.02 -3.77
N ASP A 265 2.00 -6.45 -3.65
CA ASP A 265 1.71 -5.12 -3.09
C ASP A 265 2.55 -4.85 -1.81
N PRO A 266 3.33 -3.75 -1.74
CA PRO A 266 4.15 -3.44 -0.56
C PRO A 266 3.36 -2.95 0.66
N ALA A 267 2.03 -2.89 0.61
CA ALA A 267 1.20 -2.32 1.67
C ALA A 267 0.71 -3.32 2.75
N ASP A 268 1.54 -4.24 3.27
CA ASP A 268 1.19 -4.94 4.53
C ASP A 268 2.38 -5.58 5.27
N ARG A 269 3.47 -4.81 5.48
CA ARG A 269 4.57 -5.21 6.37
C ARG A 269 4.88 -4.16 7.42
N ASP A 270 3.85 -3.70 8.11
CA ASP A 270 4.05 -3.00 9.38
C ASP A 270 2.93 -3.35 10.36
N ARG A 271 3.05 -4.51 11.01
CA ARG A 271 2.36 -4.89 12.26
C ARG A 271 2.77 -6.30 12.65
N THR A 272 3.94 -6.45 13.26
CA THR A 272 4.22 -7.50 14.27
C THR A 272 5.67 -7.38 14.73
N GLU A 273 5.99 -6.31 15.47
CA GLU A 273 7.15 -6.32 16.37
C GLU A 273 6.93 -5.25 17.46
N ARG A 274 5.87 -5.47 18.24
CA ARG A 274 5.66 -4.82 19.53
C ARG A 274 5.28 -5.90 20.52
N ASP A 275 6.27 -6.48 21.20
CA ASP A 275 6.28 -6.63 22.65
C ASP A 275 7.44 -7.51 23.13
N GLY A 276 8.22 -6.95 24.07
CA GLY A 276 8.92 -7.71 25.10
C GLY A 276 10.44 -7.77 24.97
N ALA A 277 11.15 -6.86 25.64
CA ALA A 277 11.54 -7.07 27.04
C ALA A 277 12.80 -6.28 27.39
N ASP A 278 12.67 -5.51 28.47
CA ASP A 278 13.73 -4.88 29.23
C ASP A 278 14.90 -5.83 29.56
N ARG A 279 16.13 -5.30 29.48
CA ARG A 279 17.15 -5.48 30.53
C ARG A 279 18.27 -4.45 30.40
N GLU A 280 18.54 -3.84 31.54
CA GLU A 280 19.52 -2.81 31.85
C GLU A 280 20.96 -3.27 31.59
N ALA A 281 21.80 -2.34 31.12
CA ALA A 281 23.23 -2.34 31.42
C ALA A 281 23.76 -0.91 31.38
N GLU A 282 24.44 -0.56 32.47
CA GLU A 282 24.88 0.75 32.90
C GLU A 282 26.07 1.28 32.08
N GLY A 283 26.13 2.62 31.97
CA GLY A 283 27.32 3.41 32.24
C GLY A 283 28.51 3.35 31.27
N ASN A 284 28.70 4.44 30.50
CA ASN A 284 29.99 5.14 30.48
C ASN A 284 29.83 6.56 29.92
N GLU A 285 29.81 7.55 30.81
CA GLU A 285 30.15 8.93 30.49
C GLU A 285 31.64 9.04 30.16
N ARG A 286 31.99 9.75 29.09
CA ARG A 286 33.05 10.76 29.09
C ARG A 286 32.99 11.63 27.84
N ALA A 287 32.91 12.92 28.09
CA ALA A 287 33.03 14.01 27.14
C ALA A 287 34.49 14.32 26.81
N ASP A 288 34.62 15.24 25.83
CA ASP A 288 35.70 16.21 25.62
C ASP A 288 36.85 15.86 24.66
N ASP A 289 36.76 16.44 23.46
CA ASP A 289 37.49 17.66 23.02
C ASP A 289 38.26 17.53 21.68
N SER A 290 38.16 18.64 20.92
CA SER A 290 39.18 19.22 20.03
C SER A 290 39.25 18.84 18.54
N SER A 291 38.62 19.70 17.74
CA SER A 291 39.29 20.67 16.83
C SER A 291 40.54 20.25 16.03
N ALA A 292 40.39 20.21 14.70
CA ALA A 292 41.30 20.73 13.65
C ALA A 292 40.61 20.49 12.29
N SER A 293 40.11 21.47 11.53
CA SER A 293 40.83 22.47 10.72
C SER A 293 42.09 21.93 10.02
N SER A 294 41.96 21.54 8.75
CA SER A 294 42.88 21.95 7.68
C SER A 294 42.26 21.57 6.32
N THR A 295 41.82 22.53 5.51
CA THR A 295 42.54 23.17 4.39
C THR A 295 42.80 22.26 3.18
N LEU A 296 42.20 22.71 2.08
CA LEU A 296 42.44 22.46 0.66
C LEU A 296 43.85 21.97 0.31
N ASP A 297 43.92 21.02 -0.62
CA ASP A 297 44.91 21.12 -1.70
C ASP A 297 44.29 20.67 -3.03
N PHE A 298 44.56 21.54 -4.00
CA PHE A 298 44.16 21.56 -5.39
C PHE A 298 45.37 21.02 -6.14
N ASP A 299 45.26 19.88 -6.80
CA ASP A 299 46.30 19.46 -7.75
C ASP A 299 45.73 19.26 -9.14
N SER A 300 46.29 20.07 -10.02
CA SER A 300 46.10 20.11 -11.45
C SER A 300 47.30 19.42 -12.07
N GLU A 301 47.10 18.27 -12.73
CA GLU A 301 48.04 17.78 -13.74
C GLU A 301 47.20 17.31 -14.93
N GLU A 302 47.21 18.06 -16.03
CA GLU A 302 48.24 18.08 -17.07
C GLU A 302 47.96 17.03 -18.15
N THR A 303 47.23 17.51 -19.17
CA THR A 303 47.38 17.19 -20.58
C THR A 303 48.80 16.72 -20.93
N ILE A 304 48.96 15.50 -21.48
CA ILE A 304 49.89 15.18 -22.59
C ILE A 304 49.38 13.93 -23.33
N ARG A 305 49.19 14.11 -24.65
CA ARG A 305 49.03 13.17 -25.77
C ARG A 305 47.68 12.51 -26.06
#